data_AF-A0A928L5S7-F1
#
_entry.id   AF-A0A928L5S7-F1
#
_cell.length_a   1.000
_cell.length_b   1.000
_cell.length_c   1.000
_cell.angle_alpha   90.00
_cell.angle_beta   90.00
_cell.angle_gamma   90.00
#
_symmetry.space_group_name_H-M   'P 1'
#
loop_
_entity.id
_entity.type
_entity.pdbx_description
1 polymer ?
#
loop_
_entity_poly.entity_id
_entity_poly.type
_entity_poly.pdbx_seq_one_letter_code
_entity_poly.pdbx_strand_id
1 'polypeptide(L)'
;MLGLIDAKNVSRETISEKNFFEDAMKLSDFIKNNGLTQENAALKLGMAQSTIANKLRLLRMSDDERSIITENKLTERHARALLRIGSSDERLKLIEQIIQNRMNVESSERLIDEYIRSNYKISAGSCSFSLINNE
;
A
#
# COMPACT_ATOMS: atom_id res chain seq x y z
N MET A 1 14.97 -25.27 -8.32
CA MET A 1 15.64 -24.58 -7.21
C MET A 1 14.98 -23.21 -7.02
N LEU A 2 13.75 -23.19 -6.51
CA LEU A 2 13.06 -21.98 -6.06
C LEU A 2 12.92 -22.16 -4.55
N GLY A 3 13.44 -21.19 -3.79
CA GLY A 3 13.62 -21.30 -2.35
C GLY A 3 12.32 -21.65 -1.64
N LEU A 4 12.34 -22.78 -0.94
CA LEU A 4 11.37 -23.08 0.11
C LEU A 4 11.58 -22.00 1.19
N ILE A 5 10.86 -20.90 1.07
CA ILE A 5 10.60 -20.05 2.22
C ILE A 5 9.76 -20.94 3.14
N ASP A 6 10.30 -21.31 4.29
CA ASP A 6 9.57 -22.03 5.33
C ASP A 6 8.39 -21.16 5.80
N ALA A 7 7.29 -21.19 5.05
CA ALA A 7 6.06 -20.45 5.32
C ALA A 7 5.41 -20.83 6.66
N LYS A 8 6.02 -21.80 7.37
CA LYS A 8 5.67 -22.25 8.71
C LYS A 8 6.29 -21.39 9.81
N ASN A 9 7.38 -20.66 9.54
CA ASN A 9 8.11 -19.92 10.58
C ASN A 9 8.44 -18.49 10.11
N VAL A 10 7.51 -17.55 10.36
CA VAL A 10 7.71 -16.11 10.16
C VAL A 10 7.90 -15.46 11.52
N SER A 11 8.96 -14.66 11.69
CA SER A 11 9.26 -13.90 12.90
C SER A 11 9.39 -12.41 12.58
N ARG A 12 9.24 -11.54 13.58
CA ARG A 12 9.39 -10.07 13.43
C ARG A 12 10.74 -9.68 12.80
N GLU A 13 11.80 -10.43 13.09
CA GLU A 13 13.16 -10.23 12.59
C GLU A 13 13.32 -10.62 11.11
N THR A 14 12.44 -11.48 10.58
CA THR A 14 12.46 -11.93 9.18
C THR A 14 11.89 -10.88 8.23
N ILE A 15 11.09 -9.94 8.76
CA ILE A 15 10.55 -8.80 8.02
C ILE A 15 11.68 -7.78 7.85
N SER A 16 12.54 -8.00 6.86
CA SER A 16 13.66 -7.12 6.57
C SER A 16 13.17 -6.03 5.61
N GLU A 17 13.19 -4.78 6.06
CA GLU A 17 12.68 -3.59 5.35
C GLU A 17 13.20 -3.38 3.91
N LYS A 18 14.15 -4.21 3.43
CA LYS A 18 14.67 -4.19 2.07
C LYS A 18 13.63 -4.52 0.99
N ASN A 19 12.70 -5.45 1.23
CA ASN A 19 11.69 -5.88 0.24
C ASN A 19 10.29 -6.02 0.88
N PHE A 20 9.62 -4.89 1.12
CA PHE A 20 8.32 -4.86 1.78
C PHE A 20 7.19 -5.63 1.06
N PHE A 21 7.28 -5.80 -0.27
CA PHE A 21 6.33 -6.65 -1.02
C PHE A 21 6.53 -8.14 -0.74
N GLU A 22 7.79 -8.58 -0.62
CA GLU A 22 8.13 -9.97 -0.30
C GLU A 22 7.66 -10.31 1.11
N ASP A 23 7.89 -9.41 2.07
CA ASP A 23 7.39 -9.57 3.44
C ASP A 23 5.87 -9.68 3.50
N ALA A 24 5.17 -8.87 2.71
CA ALA A 24 3.72 -8.95 2.62
C ALA A 24 3.25 -10.32 2.08
N MET A 25 3.95 -10.87 1.08
CA MET A 25 3.66 -12.21 0.54
C MET A 25 3.89 -13.29 1.60
N LYS A 26 5.05 -13.28 2.26
CA LYS A 26 5.38 -14.21 3.35
C LYS A 26 4.34 -14.17 4.47
N LEU A 27 3.90 -12.97 4.85
CA LEU A 27 2.88 -12.79 5.87
C LEU A 27 1.51 -13.33 5.42
N SER A 28 1.14 -13.12 4.15
CA SER A 28 -0.10 -13.68 3.59
C SER A 28 -0.07 -15.20 3.59
N ASP A 29 1.03 -15.80 3.17
CA ASP A 29 1.20 -17.25 3.14
C ASP A 29 1.23 -17.84 4.54
N PHE A 30 1.91 -17.20 5.49
CA PHE A 30 1.89 -17.61 6.89
C PHE A 30 0.48 -17.64 7.47
N ILE A 31 -0.31 -16.57 7.24
CA ILE A 31 -1.70 -16.49 7.71
C ILE A 31 -2.55 -17.60 7.08
N LYS A 32 -2.45 -17.79 5.77
CA LYS A 32 -3.20 -18.81 5.03
C LYS A 32 -2.83 -20.23 5.46
N ASN A 33 -1.54 -20.55 5.52
CA ASN A 33 -1.04 -21.90 5.82
C ASN A 33 -1.32 -22.33 7.26
N ASN A 34 -1.42 -21.37 8.19
CA ASN A 34 -1.76 -21.65 9.59
C ASN A 34 -3.25 -21.44 9.89
N GLY A 35 -4.08 -21.06 8.91
CA GLY A 35 -5.51 -20.78 9.11
C GLY A 35 -5.78 -19.68 10.14
N LEU A 36 -4.88 -18.71 10.28
CA LEU A 36 -4.96 -17.67 11.31
C LEU A 36 -5.85 -16.51 10.85
N THR A 37 -6.48 -15.83 11.80
CA THR A 37 -6.99 -14.48 11.58
C THR A 37 -5.85 -13.47 11.62
N GLN A 38 -6.05 -12.27 11.07
CA GLN A 38 -5.04 -11.20 11.16
C GLN A 38 -4.73 -10.83 12.61
N GLU A 39 -5.72 -10.93 13.50
CA GLU A 39 -5.57 -10.68 14.94
C GLU A 39 -4.73 -11.76 15.61
N ASN A 40 -4.98 -13.04 15.35
CA ASN A 40 -4.18 -14.15 15.90
C ASN A 40 -2.74 -14.11 15.38
N ALA A 41 -2.54 -13.75 14.11
CA ALA A 41 -1.21 -13.56 13.54
C ALA A 41 -0.48 -12.37 14.20
N ALA A 42 -1.19 -11.28 14.51
CA ALA A 42 -0.65 -10.11 15.22
C ALA A 42 -0.18 -10.47 16.62
N LEU A 43 -1.00 -11.21 17.37
CA LEU A 43 -0.63 -11.73 18.69
C LEU A 43 0.60 -12.63 18.62
N LYS A 44 0.64 -13.56 17.65
CA LYS A 44 1.74 -14.52 17.50
C LYS A 44 3.06 -13.88 17.09
N LEU A 45 3.01 -12.82 16.29
CA LEU A 45 4.18 -12.06 15.83
C LEU A 45 4.58 -10.91 16.77
N GLY A 46 3.78 -10.62 17.81
CA GLY A 46 4.01 -9.48 18.70
C GLY A 46 3.89 -8.13 17.98
N MET A 47 2.99 -8.03 17.01
CA MET A 47 2.78 -6.85 16.17
C MET A 47 1.33 -6.35 16.29
N ALA A 48 1.08 -5.09 15.95
CA ALA A 48 -0.29 -4.59 15.86
C ALA A 48 -1.02 -5.21 14.66
N GLN A 49 -2.31 -5.53 14.83
CA GLN A 49 -3.17 -6.02 13.74
C GLN A 49 -3.23 -5.03 12.57
N SER A 50 -3.22 -3.72 12.86
CA SER A 50 -3.15 -2.67 11.86
C SER A 50 -1.87 -2.73 11.02
N THR A 51 -0.73 -3.09 11.61
CA THR A 51 0.54 -3.28 10.90
C THR A 51 0.46 -4.44 9.92
N ILE A 52 -0.10 -5.57 10.35
CA ILE A 52 -0.34 -6.73 9.48
C ILE A 52 -1.27 -6.35 8.33
N ALA A 53 -2.41 -5.73 8.64
CA ALA A 53 -3.36 -5.28 7.64
C ALA A 53 -2.73 -4.33 6.61
N ASN A 54 -1.91 -3.38 7.06
CA ASN A 54 -1.22 -2.44 6.18
C ASN A 54 -0.22 -3.13 5.25
N LYS A 55 0.54 -4.12 5.73
CA LYS A 55 1.42 -4.91 4.88
C LYS A 55 0.64 -5.74 3.86
N LEU A 56 -0.42 -6.41 4.29
CA LEU A 56 -1.25 -7.22 3.39
C LEU A 56 -1.96 -6.37 2.31
N ARG A 57 -2.28 -5.11 2.58
CA ARG A 57 -2.86 -4.20 1.58
C ARG A 57 -1.94 -3.98 0.38
N LEU A 58 -0.62 -4.06 0.55
CA LEU A 58 0.37 -3.91 -0.52
C LEU A 58 0.19 -4.99 -1.61
N LEU A 59 -0.34 -6.16 -1.23
CA LEU A 59 -0.62 -7.25 -2.17
C LEU A 59 -1.81 -6.96 -3.11
N ARG A 60 -2.51 -5.83 -2.94
CA ARG A 60 -3.55 -5.39 -3.88
C ARG A 60 -2.98 -4.72 -5.13
N MET A 61 -1.72 -4.29 -5.09
CA MET A 61 -1.05 -3.69 -6.25
C MET A 61 -0.76 -4.75 -7.30
N SER A 62 -0.83 -4.37 -8.57
CA SER A 62 -0.43 -5.25 -9.69
C SER A 62 1.08 -5.45 -9.72
N ASP A 63 1.55 -6.50 -10.39
CA ASP A 63 2.98 -6.81 -10.44
C ASP A 63 3.79 -5.71 -11.17
N ASP A 64 3.19 -5.05 -12.16
CA ASP A 64 3.79 -3.90 -12.85
C ASP A 64 4.04 -2.75 -11.89
N GLU A 65 3.05 -2.40 -11.04
CA GLU A 65 3.19 -1.32 -10.07
C GLU A 65 4.24 -1.64 -9.01
N ARG A 66 4.31 -2.90 -8.55
CA ARG A 66 5.32 -3.35 -7.59
C ARG A 66 6.72 -3.22 -8.18
N SER A 67 6.90 -3.65 -9.43
CA SER A 67 8.18 -3.59 -10.13
C SER A 67 8.68 -2.14 -10.22
N ILE A 68 7.82 -1.21 -10.68
CA ILE A 68 8.17 0.21 -10.79
C ILE A 68 8.55 0.81 -9.44
N ILE A 69 7.79 0.50 -8.38
CA ILE A 69 8.05 0.99 -7.02
C ILE A 69 9.39 0.49 -6.49
N THR A 70 9.69 -0.80 -6.68
CA THR A 70 10.94 -1.41 -6.23
C THR A 70 12.15 -0.88 -7.00
N GLU A 71 12.04 -0.75 -8.32
CA GLU A 71 13.10 -0.20 -9.18
C GLU A 71 13.46 1.24 -8.82
N ASN A 72 12.45 2.05 -8.49
CA ASN A 72 12.62 3.46 -8.13
C ASN A 72 12.84 3.71 -6.64
N LYS A 73 13.05 2.64 -5.84
CA LYS A 73 13.29 2.69 -4.39
C LYS A 73 12.23 3.49 -3.63
N LEU A 74 10.99 3.43 -4.10
CA LEU A 74 9.86 4.03 -3.40
C LEU A 74 9.56 3.23 -2.13
N THR A 75 9.21 3.93 -1.05
CA THR A 75 8.99 3.31 0.26
C THR A 75 7.58 2.72 0.40
N GLU A 76 7.39 1.85 1.40
CA GLU A 76 6.08 1.29 1.77
C GLU A 76 5.00 2.40 1.90
N ARG A 77 5.37 3.56 2.44
CA ARG A 77 4.43 4.68 2.64
C ARG A 77 3.91 5.24 1.32
N HIS A 78 4.76 5.36 0.29
CA HIS A 78 4.33 5.77 -1.06
C HIS A 78 3.32 4.78 -1.64
N ALA A 79 3.65 3.47 -1.60
CA ALA A 79 2.79 2.41 -2.08
C ALA A 79 1.41 2.42 -1.38
N ARG A 80 1.38 2.60 -0.06
CA ARG A 80 0.11 2.71 0.70
C ARG A 80 -0.70 3.94 0.35
N ALA A 81 -0.07 5.08 0.11
CA ALA A 81 -0.77 6.29 -0.31
C ALA A 81 -1.46 6.07 -1.67
N LEU A 82 -0.74 5.46 -2.61
CA LEU A 82 -1.23 5.15 -3.95
C LEU A 82 -2.41 4.17 -3.96
N LEU A 83 -2.44 3.22 -3.02
CA LEU A 83 -3.55 2.27 -2.85
C LEU A 83 -4.90 2.90 -2.48
N ARG A 84 -4.93 4.21 -2.16
CA ARG A 84 -6.17 4.96 -1.98
C ARG A 84 -6.91 5.18 -3.30
N ILE A 85 -6.21 5.06 -4.42
CA ILE A 85 -6.77 5.20 -5.76
C ILE A 85 -7.15 3.81 -6.26
N GLY A 86 -8.44 3.62 -6.56
CA GLY A 86 -8.98 2.34 -6.99
C GLY A 86 -8.54 1.94 -8.40
N SER A 87 -8.38 2.92 -9.30
CA SER A 87 -8.01 2.68 -10.70
C SER A 87 -6.50 2.40 -10.85
N SER A 88 -6.15 1.28 -11.49
CA SER A 88 -4.74 0.93 -11.76
C SER A 88 -4.08 1.93 -12.71
N ASP A 89 -4.80 2.34 -13.77
CA ASP A 89 -4.25 3.26 -14.77
C ASP A 89 -3.93 4.64 -14.19
N GLU A 90 -4.82 5.15 -13.32
CA GLU A 90 -4.59 6.41 -12.61
C GLU A 90 -3.42 6.28 -11.62
N ARG A 91 -3.33 5.14 -10.93
CA ARG A 91 -2.26 4.85 -9.98
C ARG A 91 -0.90 4.82 -10.67
N LEU A 92 -0.79 4.18 -11.83
CA LEU A 92 0.45 4.16 -12.64
C LEU A 92 0.88 5.56 -13.07
N LYS A 93 -0.04 6.39 -13.56
CA LYS A 93 0.26 7.79 -13.93
C LYS A 93 0.83 8.59 -12.77
N LEU A 94 0.26 8.44 -11.58
CA LEU A 94 0.77 9.16 -10.40
C LEU A 94 2.09 8.59 -9.89
N ILE A 95 2.31 7.27 -10.01
CA ILE A 95 3.62 6.66 -9.72
C ILE A 95 4.69 7.30 -10.61
N GLU A 96 4.46 7.38 -11.92
CA GLU A 96 5.39 8.02 -12.86
C GLU A 96 5.63 9.49 -12.48
N GLN A 97 4.58 10.23 -12.14
CA GLN A 97 4.69 11.63 -11.72
C GLN A 97 5.51 11.80 -10.42
N ILE A 98 5.33 10.91 -9.44
CA ILE A 98 6.10 10.90 -8.18
C ILE A 98 7.58 10.65 -8.47
N ILE A 99 7.88 9.71 -9.37
CA ILE A 99 9.25 9.34 -9.75
C ILE A 99 9.93 10.49 -10.51
N GLN A 100 9.27 11.05 -11.52
CA GLN A 100 9.78 12.14 -12.33
C GLN A 100 10.14 13.37 -11.47
N ASN A 101 9.28 13.69 -10.50
CA ASN A 101 9.47 14.84 -9.61
C ASN A 101 10.27 14.50 -8.35
N ARG A 102 10.76 13.26 -8.20
CA ARG A 102 11.46 12.74 -7.00
C ARG A 102 10.79 13.17 -5.70
N MET A 103 9.47 13.01 -5.64
CA MET A 103 8.68 13.51 -4.53
C MET A 103 8.98 12.73 -3.26
N ASN A 104 9.00 13.42 -2.13
CA ASN A 104 9.05 12.76 -0.82
C ASN A 104 7.66 12.20 -0.45
N VAL A 105 7.59 11.44 0.65
CA VAL A 105 6.34 10.81 1.11
C VAL A 105 5.22 11.84 1.31
N GLU A 106 5.53 12.96 1.96
CA GLU A 106 4.56 14.00 2.28
C GLU A 106 4.03 14.70 1.02
N SER A 107 4.92 15.06 0.10
CA SER A 107 4.54 15.64 -1.19
C SER A 107 3.70 14.68 -2.02
N SER A 108 4.04 13.39 -2.00
CA SER A 108 3.28 12.34 -2.70
C SER A 108 1.88 12.16 -2.10
N GLU A 109 1.76 12.14 -0.77
CA GLU A 109 0.48 12.09 -0.07
C GLU A 109 -0.40 13.30 -0.43
N ARG A 110 0.17 14.52 -0.44
CA ARG A 110 -0.55 15.74 -0.84
C ARG A 110 -1.03 15.69 -2.29
N LEU A 111 -0.20 15.23 -3.22
CA LEU A 111 -0.57 15.08 -4.62
C LEU A 111 -1.72 14.09 -4.79
N ILE A 112 -1.69 12.97 -4.07
CA ILE A 112 -2.76 11.97 -4.10
C ILE A 112 -4.05 12.53 -3.47
N ASP A 113 -3.94 13.28 -2.37
CA ASP A 113 -5.09 13.96 -1.75
C ASP A 113 -5.74 14.98 -2.69
N GLU A 114 -4.92 15.77 -3.38
CA GLU A 114 -5.40 16.73 -4.39
C GLU A 114 -6.06 16.01 -5.57
N TYR A 115 -5.45 14.93 -6.04
CA TYR A 115 -6.01 14.09 -7.10
C TYR A 115 -7.39 13.55 -6.72
N ILE A 116 -7.52 12.94 -5.54
CA ILE A 116 -8.79 12.40 -5.03
C ILE A 116 -9.83 13.52 -4.89
N ARG A 117 -9.44 14.67 -4.34
CA ARG A 117 -10.33 15.83 -4.18
C ARG A 117 -10.80 16.37 -5.54
N SER A 118 -9.91 16.42 -6.53
CA SER A 118 -10.24 16.85 -7.89
C SER A 118 -11.21 15.87 -8.56
N ASN A 119 -10.93 14.56 -8.46
CA ASN A 119 -11.81 13.52 -9.03
C ASN A 119 -13.21 13.51 -8.38
N TYR A 120 -13.29 13.84 -7.08
CA TYR A 120 -14.57 14.04 -6.39
C TYR A 120 -15.31 15.29 -6.90
N LYS A 121 -14.61 16.38 -7.24
CA LYS A 121 -15.25 17.58 -7.81
C LYS A 121 -15.78 17.35 -9.23
N ILE A 122 -15.11 16.52 -10.04
CA ILE A 122 -15.59 16.18 -11.39
C ILE A 122 -16.86 15.33 -11.33
N SER A 123 -16.94 14.37 -10.40
CA SER A 123 -18.15 13.55 -10.20
C SER A 123 -19.28 14.33 -9.51
N ALA A 124 -18.96 15.21 -8.56
CA ALA A 124 -19.90 16.13 -7.94
C ALA A 124 -20.27 17.34 -8.82
N GLY A 125 -19.60 17.55 -9.96
CA GLY A 125 -19.88 18.62 -10.92
C GLY A 125 -21.21 18.51 -11.66
N SER A 126 -22.01 17.47 -11.35
CA SER A 126 -23.42 17.36 -11.74
C SER A 126 -24.40 17.67 -10.59
N CYS A 127 -23.92 17.99 -9.40
CA CYS A 127 -24.77 18.39 -8.28
C CYS A 127 -24.11 19.53 -7.48
N SER A 128 -24.67 20.72 -7.65
CA SER A 128 -24.34 21.94 -6.91
C SER A 128 -24.45 21.69 -5.40
N PHE A 129 -23.36 21.35 -4.73
CA PHE A 129 -23.31 21.33 -3.27
C PHE A 129 -22.49 22.53 -2.79
N SER A 130 -23.21 23.61 -2.54
CA SER A 130 -22.72 24.80 -1.86
C SER A 130 -22.03 24.40 -0.56
N LEU A 131 -20.74 24.71 -0.45
CA LEU A 131 -20.02 24.65 0.81
C LEU A 131 -20.68 25.65 1.77
N ILE A 132 -21.50 25.14 2.69
CA ILE A 132 -21.81 25.87 3.92
C ILE A 132 -20.53 25.81 4.75
N ASN A 133 -19.74 26.87 4.67
CA ASN A 133 -18.88 27.27 5.77
C ASN A 133 -19.80 27.50 6.97
N ASN A 134 -19.62 26.72 8.03
CA ASN A 134 -20.06 27.16 9.34
C ASN A 134 -18.80 27.37 10.18
N GLU A 135 -18.81 28.56 10.76
CA GLU A 135 -17.85 29.18 11.67
C GLU A 135 -17.53 28.31 12.90
#